data_AF-F7PW82-F1
#
_entry.id   AF-F7PW82-F1
#
_cell.length_a   1.000
_cell.length_b   1.000
_cell.length_c   1.000
_cell.angle_alpha   90.00
_cell.angle_beta   90.00
_cell.angle_gamma   90.00
#
_symmetry.space_group_name_H-M   'P 1'
#
loop_
_entity.id
_entity.type
_entity.pdbx_description
1 polymer ?
#
loop_
_entity_poly.entity_id
_entity_poly.type
_entity_poly.pdbx_seq_one_letter_code
_entity_poly.pdbx_strand_id
1 'polypeptide(L)'
;MMTTKRITYSRDKGFILDNMDEIDSYVKEKITYFKDFSNYIDPDSNLHLFGELLDIIEYDLKTAEIDFSPISKLVGVERLKEKRQQIIYLYNIVFILGTIYYNVFDYRDNKLKGYDSGQLEINCTADLFFEGYATFLDSKRHQSSSYGSTLIFMTMLERDMRSQIKTLYISEYLTTLERDIHYKKVKLTRKDHDLYLYLRYHYKLDSKNKSVRNYDTYSATTELCYTLLKKYKVVDPNNLFFQKIFNYNNNYLTLNQMIRSREFRTKVDKRFWKIVNLMFNPKYLNLRNNLTHGNTGYMNYYHVGVTSLLYKLYLMVNDGSFLK
;
A
#
# COMPACT_ATOMS: atom_id res chain seq x y z
N MET A 1 -25.12 -3.27 11.75
CA MET A 1 -24.71 -3.53 10.36
C MET A 1 -25.83 -3.03 9.45
N MET A 2 -25.48 -2.30 8.38
CA MET A 2 -26.49 -1.53 7.62
C MET A 2 -27.41 -2.39 6.78
N THR A 3 -28.71 -2.13 6.88
CA THR A 3 -29.72 -2.79 6.04
C THR A 3 -29.83 -2.15 4.66
N THR A 4 -29.68 -0.82 4.58
CA THR A 4 -29.76 -0.07 3.31
C THR A 4 -28.62 0.93 3.23
N LYS A 5 -28.01 1.12 2.06
CA LYS A 5 -26.97 2.12 1.79
C LYS A 5 -27.52 3.14 0.81
N ARG A 6 -27.68 4.40 1.23
CA ARG A 6 -28.25 5.46 0.39
C ARG A 6 -27.14 6.36 -0.17
N ILE A 7 -27.12 6.50 -1.49
CA ILE A 7 -26.06 7.22 -2.18
C ILE A 7 -26.64 8.45 -2.86
N THR A 8 -26.04 9.60 -2.56
CA THR A 8 -26.26 10.85 -3.28
C THR A 8 -25.04 11.23 -4.09
N TYR A 9 -25.17 12.29 -4.86
CA TYR A 9 -24.11 12.80 -5.71
C TYR A 9 -24.06 14.33 -5.65
N SER A 10 -22.85 14.85 -5.53
CA SER A 10 -22.53 16.25 -5.78
C SER A 10 -21.46 16.32 -6.85
N ARG A 11 -21.50 17.38 -7.66
CA ARG A 11 -20.48 17.64 -8.68
C ARG A 11 -19.08 17.79 -8.08
N ASP A 12 -18.98 18.37 -6.88
CA ASP A 12 -17.69 18.70 -6.25
C ASP A 12 -17.17 17.54 -5.40
N LYS A 13 -18.08 16.77 -4.79
CA LYS A 13 -17.73 15.68 -3.86
C LYS A 13 -17.83 14.28 -4.49
N GLY A 14 -18.40 14.16 -5.68
CA GLY A 14 -18.78 12.87 -6.27
C GLY A 14 -19.88 12.21 -5.44
N PHE A 15 -19.81 10.90 -5.28
CA PHE A 15 -20.71 10.17 -4.40
C PHE A 15 -20.54 10.61 -2.96
N ILE A 16 -21.68 10.80 -2.32
CA ILE A 16 -21.80 11.08 -0.90
C ILE A 16 -22.68 9.99 -0.32
N LEU A 17 -22.36 9.63 0.92
CA LEU A 17 -23.12 8.67 1.69
C LEU A 17 -24.03 9.41 2.66
N ASP A 18 -25.33 9.26 2.48
CA ASP A 18 -26.33 10.03 3.22
C ASP A 18 -26.66 9.46 4.59
N ASN A 19 -26.62 8.13 4.74
CA ASN A 19 -27.16 7.47 5.94
C ASN A 19 -26.07 6.96 6.88
N MET A 20 -24.97 7.69 7.09
CA MET A 20 -23.86 7.28 7.97
C MET A 20 -24.29 6.90 9.40
N ASP A 21 -25.44 7.38 9.88
CA ASP A 21 -25.91 7.22 11.26
C ASP A 21 -25.89 5.75 11.76
N GLU A 22 -26.23 4.77 10.91
CA GLU A 22 -26.24 3.36 11.33
C GLU A 22 -24.83 2.76 11.54
N ILE A 23 -23.77 3.40 11.02
CA ILE A 23 -22.38 3.03 11.29
C ILE A 23 -21.64 4.04 12.16
N ASP A 24 -22.25 5.18 12.46
CA ASP A 24 -21.61 6.30 13.12
C ASP A 24 -21.09 5.91 14.51
N SER A 25 -21.84 5.05 15.23
CA SER A 25 -21.38 4.49 16.50
C SER A 25 -20.09 3.68 16.35
N TYR A 26 -20.01 2.80 15.34
CA TYR A 26 -18.80 2.02 15.05
C TYR A 26 -17.63 2.93 14.65
N VAL A 27 -17.87 3.90 13.76
CA VAL A 27 -16.84 4.85 13.30
C VAL A 27 -16.32 5.68 14.48
N LYS A 28 -17.21 6.20 15.33
CA LYS A 28 -16.85 6.97 16.54
C LYS A 28 -16.07 6.14 17.56
N GLU A 29 -16.46 4.88 17.76
CA GLU A 29 -15.74 3.94 18.61
C GLU A 29 -14.31 3.76 18.10
N LYS A 30 -14.14 3.44 16.81
CA LYS A 30 -12.79 3.24 16.23
C LYS A 30 -11.97 4.51 16.21
N ILE A 31 -12.56 5.67 15.90
CA ILE A 31 -11.86 6.96 16.03
C ILE A 31 -11.39 7.17 17.47
N THR A 32 -12.21 6.84 18.47
CA THR A 32 -11.83 6.98 19.89
C THR A 32 -10.69 6.05 20.26
N TYR A 33 -10.74 4.80 19.81
CA TYR A 33 -9.67 3.81 20.02
C TYR A 33 -8.34 4.24 19.39
N PHE A 34 -8.38 4.68 18.12
CA PHE A 34 -7.18 5.08 17.35
C PHE A 34 -6.73 6.53 17.60
N LYS A 35 -7.42 7.30 18.45
CA LYS A 35 -6.89 8.57 18.98
C LYS A 35 -5.71 8.32 19.92
N ASP A 36 -5.67 7.17 20.58
CA ASP A 36 -4.50 6.73 21.30
C ASP A 36 -3.37 6.43 20.30
N PHE A 37 -2.21 7.08 20.50
CA PHE A 37 -1.07 6.92 19.63
C PHE A 37 -0.55 5.48 19.61
N SER A 38 -0.56 4.77 20.73
CA SER A 38 -0.06 3.38 20.78
C SER A 38 -0.86 2.48 19.85
N ASN A 39 -2.19 2.61 19.90
CA ASN A 39 -3.10 1.85 19.04
C ASN A 39 -2.99 2.27 17.57
N TYR A 40 -2.73 3.56 17.34
CA TYR A 40 -2.55 4.11 16.00
C TYR A 40 -1.32 3.55 15.28
N ILE A 41 -0.19 3.42 15.97
CA ILE A 41 1.05 2.88 15.38
C ILE A 41 1.11 1.35 15.45
N ASP A 42 0.36 0.71 16.35
CA ASP A 42 0.40 -0.74 16.54
C ASP A 42 -0.03 -1.51 15.27
N PRO A 43 0.86 -2.34 14.70
CA PRO A 43 0.56 -3.18 13.54
C PRO A 43 -0.70 -4.03 13.71
N ASP A 44 -0.84 -4.68 14.86
CA ASP A 44 -1.90 -5.66 15.10
C ASP A 44 -3.26 -4.99 15.20
N SER A 45 -3.36 -3.85 15.88
CA SER A 45 -4.56 -3.01 15.94
C SER A 45 -5.05 -2.62 14.54
N ASN A 46 -4.14 -2.18 13.67
CA ASN A 46 -4.49 -1.77 12.31
C ASN A 46 -4.90 -2.95 11.43
N LEU A 47 -4.18 -4.07 11.52
CA LEU A 47 -4.55 -5.29 10.81
C LEU A 47 -5.85 -5.90 11.35
N HIS A 48 -6.15 -5.75 12.64
CA HIS A 48 -7.42 -6.14 13.23
C HIS A 48 -8.57 -5.32 12.66
N LEU A 49 -8.43 -3.98 12.60
CA LEU A 49 -9.41 -3.11 11.95
C LEU A 49 -9.65 -3.48 10.48
N PHE A 50 -8.59 -3.87 9.75
CA PHE A 50 -8.75 -4.39 8.38
C PHE A 50 -9.53 -5.70 8.35
N GLY A 51 -9.32 -6.60 9.32
CA GLY A 51 -10.10 -7.82 9.49
C GLY A 51 -11.58 -7.54 9.70
N GLU A 52 -11.90 -6.71 10.69
CA GLU A 52 -13.28 -6.29 10.99
C GLU A 52 -13.96 -5.70 9.75
N LEU A 53 -13.28 -4.83 9.02
CA LEU A 53 -13.83 -4.23 7.81
C LEU A 53 -14.06 -5.25 6.68
N LEU A 54 -13.18 -6.24 6.53
CA LEU A 54 -13.35 -7.29 5.53
C LEU A 54 -14.56 -8.18 5.84
N ASP A 55 -14.82 -8.44 7.12
CA ASP A 55 -16.01 -9.16 7.57
C ASP A 55 -17.28 -8.34 7.31
N ILE A 56 -17.23 -7.03 7.56
CA ILE A 56 -18.31 -6.09 7.20
C ILE A 56 -18.58 -6.11 5.69
N ILE A 57 -17.53 -6.06 4.86
CA ILE A 57 -17.67 -6.12 3.40
C ILE A 57 -18.31 -7.46 2.98
N GLU A 58 -17.88 -8.58 3.56
CA GLU A 58 -18.38 -9.89 3.19
C GLU A 58 -19.87 -10.03 3.47
N TYR A 59 -20.35 -9.56 4.62
CA TYR A 59 -21.77 -9.59 4.93
C TYR A 59 -22.54 -8.59 4.05
N ASP A 60 -22.06 -7.36 3.85
CA ASP A 60 -22.73 -6.38 2.99
C ASP A 60 -22.90 -6.87 1.54
N LEU A 61 -21.90 -7.59 1.02
CA LEU A 61 -22.00 -8.21 -0.30
C LEU A 61 -23.20 -9.17 -0.42
N LYS A 62 -23.58 -9.83 0.68
CA LYS A 62 -24.69 -10.79 0.74
C LYS A 62 -26.03 -10.12 1.04
N THR A 63 -26.05 -9.08 1.86
CA THR A 63 -27.30 -8.58 2.47
C THR A 63 -27.65 -7.14 2.15
N ALA A 64 -26.69 -6.29 1.80
CA ALA A 64 -26.93 -4.84 1.76
C ALA A 64 -27.83 -4.45 0.58
N GLU A 65 -28.89 -3.70 0.84
CA GLU A 65 -29.63 -3.02 -0.21
C GLU A 65 -28.95 -1.69 -0.55
N ILE A 66 -28.94 -1.31 -1.84
CA ILE A 66 -28.38 -0.01 -2.26
C ILE A 66 -29.49 0.81 -2.89
N ASP A 67 -29.77 1.96 -2.27
CA ASP A 67 -30.73 2.92 -2.79
C ASP A 67 -30.05 3.86 -3.80
N PHE A 68 -30.32 3.61 -5.08
CA PHE A 68 -29.89 4.44 -6.21
C PHE A 68 -30.94 5.51 -6.58
N SER A 69 -32.09 5.58 -5.91
CA SER A 69 -33.15 6.55 -6.23
C SER A 69 -32.65 8.00 -6.28
N PRO A 70 -31.76 8.48 -5.39
CA PRO A 70 -31.32 9.88 -5.40
C PRO A 70 -30.46 10.23 -6.61
N ILE A 71 -29.81 9.23 -7.20
CA ILE A 71 -28.92 9.39 -8.35
C ILE A 71 -29.53 8.87 -9.65
N SER A 72 -30.78 8.42 -9.64
CA SER A 72 -31.48 7.80 -10.78
C SER A 72 -31.42 8.59 -12.10
N LYS A 73 -31.28 9.91 -12.02
CA LYS A 73 -31.21 10.81 -13.18
C LYS A 73 -29.80 10.95 -13.78
N LEU A 74 -28.76 10.43 -13.14
CA LEU A 74 -27.40 10.51 -13.68
C LEU A 74 -27.21 9.50 -14.81
N VAL A 75 -26.77 10.00 -15.97
CA VAL A 75 -26.43 9.18 -17.13
C VAL A 75 -25.42 8.13 -16.71
N GLY A 76 -25.72 6.84 -16.88
CA GLY A 76 -24.83 5.70 -16.61
C GLY A 76 -25.06 4.96 -15.27
N VAL A 77 -26.08 5.35 -14.50
CA VAL A 77 -26.45 4.67 -13.23
C VAL A 77 -26.86 3.22 -13.39
N GLU A 78 -27.44 2.84 -14.53
CA GLU A 78 -27.75 1.43 -14.82
C GLU A 78 -26.50 0.55 -14.74
N ARG A 79 -25.35 1.04 -15.24
CA ARG A 79 -24.06 0.35 -15.14
C ARG A 79 -23.51 0.32 -13.72
N LEU A 80 -23.96 1.21 -12.83
CA LEU A 80 -23.58 1.18 -11.42
C LEU A 80 -24.34 0.10 -10.65
N LYS A 81 -25.60 -0.15 -11.01
CA LYS A 81 -26.36 -1.30 -10.47
C LYS A 81 -25.64 -2.60 -10.80
N GLU A 82 -25.16 -2.74 -12.04
CA GLU A 82 -24.31 -3.87 -12.47
C GLU A 82 -22.98 -3.94 -11.70
N LYS A 83 -22.48 -2.78 -11.24
CA LYS A 83 -21.27 -2.64 -10.43
C LYS A 83 -21.55 -2.50 -8.92
N ARG A 84 -22.66 -3.06 -8.42
CA ARG A 84 -23.05 -3.07 -6.99
C ARG A 84 -21.88 -3.36 -6.04
N GLN A 85 -21.03 -4.33 -6.38
CA GLN A 85 -19.87 -4.69 -5.56
C GLN A 85 -18.86 -3.54 -5.39
N GLN A 86 -18.59 -2.78 -6.45
CA GLN A 86 -17.67 -1.64 -6.40
C GLN A 86 -18.19 -0.54 -5.47
N ILE A 87 -19.50 -0.35 -5.44
CA ILE A 87 -20.16 0.58 -4.52
C ILE A 87 -20.02 0.12 -3.08
N ILE A 88 -20.16 -1.18 -2.80
CA ILE A 88 -19.94 -1.74 -1.46
C ILE A 88 -18.48 -1.58 -1.03
N TYR A 89 -17.52 -1.79 -1.93
CA TYR A 89 -16.10 -1.55 -1.63
C TYR A 89 -15.81 -0.08 -1.38
N LEU A 90 -16.39 0.82 -2.18
CA LEU A 90 -16.27 2.25 -2.00
C LEU A 90 -16.79 2.67 -0.62
N TYR A 91 -18.01 2.22 -0.29
CA TYR A 91 -18.64 2.46 1.01
C TYR A 91 -17.70 2.05 2.16
N ASN A 92 -17.35 0.77 2.19
CA ASN A 92 -16.66 0.21 3.35
C ASN A 92 -15.21 0.71 3.43
N ILE A 93 -14.48 0.71 2.32
CA ILE A 93 -13.07 1.09 2.33
C ILE A 93 -12.93 2.61 2.41
N VAL A 94 -13.52 3.37 1.49
CA VAL A 94 -13.25 4.81 1.41
C VAL A 94 -14.02 5.60 2.46
N PHE A 95 -15.30 5.30 2.69
CA PHE A 95 -16.11 6.08 3.63
C PHE A 95 -15.95 5.62 5.07
N ILE A 96 -15.95 4.33 5.39
CA ILE A 96 -15.75 3.90 6.79
C ILE A 96 -14.27 4.05 7.17
N LEU A 97 -13.41 3.26 6.54
CA LEU A 97 -12.01 3.17 6.94
C LEU A 97 -11.25 4.48 6.66
N GLY A 98 -11.54 5.14 5.53
CA GLY A 98 -11.01 6.47 5.24
C GLY A 98 -11.47 7.53 6.26
N THR A 99 -12.74 7.54 6.68
CA THR A 99 -13.19 8.48 7.74
C THR A 99 -12.48 8.22 9.06
N ILE A 100 -12.27 6.97 9.46
CA ILE A 100 -11.54 6.65 10.69
C ILE A 100 -10.14 7.27 10.63
N TYR A 101 -9.36 6.96 9.57
CA TYR A 101 -7.99 7.47 9.47
C TYR A 101 -7.91 8.99 9.26
N TYR A 102 -8.85 9.57 8.51
CA TYR A 102 -8.94 11.02 8.34
C TYR A 102 -9.13 11.77 9.67
N ASN A 103 -9.79 11.16 10.65
CA ASN A 103 -10.03 11.79 11.94
C ASN A 103 -8.90 11.60 12.96
N VAL A 104 -7.97 10.68 12.73
CA VAL A 104 -6.89 10.37 13.69
C VAL A 104 -5.49 10.70 13.20
N PHE A 105 -5.27 10.89 11.88
CA PHE A 105 -3.92 11.00 11.32
C PHE A 105 -3.07 12.17 11.85
N ASP A 106 -3.71 13.27 12.26
CA ASP A 106 -3.13 14.51 12.79
C ASP A 106 -3.54 14.76 14.26
N TYR A 107 -4.24 13.83 14.89
CA TYR A 107 -4.72 14.03 16.26
C TYR A 107 -3.54 14.11 17.23
N ARG A 108 -3.40 15.23 17.97
CA ARG A 108 -2.34 15.47 18.98
C ARG A 108 -0.92 15.13 18.50
N ASP A 109 -0.64 15.38 17.22
CA ASP A 109 0.63 15.07 16.55
C ASP A 109 0.98 13.56 16.55
N ASN A 110 -0.02 12.68 16.42
CA ASN A 110 0.12 11.22 16.26
C ASN A 110 1.01 10.76 15.08
N LYS A 111 1.74 11.67 14.43
CA LYS A 111 2.72 11.38 13.39
C LYS A 111 4.10 11.97 13.69
N LEU A 112 4.17 13.22 14.12
CA LEU A 112 5.44 13.85 14.48
C LEU A 112 6.04 13.17 15.72
N LYS A 113 5.21 12.70 16.66
CA LYS A 113 5.72 11.96 17.83
C LYS A 113 6.44 10.65 17.49
N GLY A 114 6.04 9.93 16.43
CA GLY A 114 6.72 8.70 16.02
C GLY A 114 8.05 8.97 15.30
N TYR A 115 8.12 10.05 14.51
CA TYR A 115 9.36 10.49 13.86
C TYR A 115 10.34 11.12 14.86
N ASP A 116 9.85 12.05 15.70
CA ASP A 116 10.62 12.77 16.71
C ASP A 116 11.11 11.85 17.85
N SER A 117 10.43 10.72 18.09
CA SER A 117 10.87 9.66 19.02
C SER A 117 11.73 8.56 18.38
N GLY A 118 11.98 8.63 17.07
CA GLY A 118 12.76 7.62 16.33
C GLY A 118 12.05 6.27 16.11
N GLN A 119 10.75 6.17 16.37
CA GLN A 119 9.95 4.96 16.16
C GLN A 119 9.49 4.77 14.70
N LEU A 120 9.50 5.84 13.90
CA LEU A 120 9.21 5.83 12.46
C LEU A 120 10.39 6.40 11.68
N GLU A 121 11.18 5.52 11.03
CA GLU A 121 12.22 5.95 10.09
C GLU A 121 11.59 6.22 8.71
N ILE A 122 11.47 7.50 8.32
CA ILE A 122 11.12 7.85 6.94
C ILE A 122 12.44 8.00 6.18
N ASN A 123 12.65 7.14 5.18
CA ASN A 123 13.89 7.05 4.42
C ASN A 123 14.04 8.22 3.40
N CYS A 124 14.80 8.01 2.32
CA CYS A 124 15.10 8.92 1.20
C CYS A 124 13.92 9.58 0.44
N THR A 125 12.72 9.58 1.02
CA THR A 125 11.51 10.28 0.57
C THR A 125 10.95 11.21 1.66
N ALA A 126 11.69 11.46 2.74
CA ALA A 126 11.26 12.30 3.87
C ALA A 126 10.67 13.65 3.42
N ASP A 127 11.35 14.37 2.53
CA ASP A 127 10.86 15.66 2.02
C ASP A 127 9.51 15.52 1.32
N LEU A 128 9.39 14.54 0.42
CA LEU A 128 8.16 14.28 -0.33
C LEU A 128 7.01 13.87 0.62
N PHE A 129 7.32 13.09 1.65
CA PHE A 129 6.37 12.71 2.68
C PHE A 129 5.86 13.90 3.49
N PHE A 130 6.77 14.78 3.92
CA PHE A 130 6.42 15.97 4.69
C PHE A 130 5.61 16.96 3.84
N GLU A 131 5.95 17.10 2.56
CA GLU A 131 5.14 17.86 1.59
C GLU A 131 3.73 17.25 1.43
N GLY A 132 3.64 15.94 1.21
CA GLY A 132 2.36 15.23 1.13
C GLY A 132 1.52 15.36 2.40
N TYR A 133 2.15 15.36 3.57
CA TYR A 133 1.47 15.53 4.84
C TYR A 133 0.99 16.97 5.07
N ALA A 134 1.85 17.95 4.83
CA ALA A 134 1.51 19.36 5.01
C ALA A 134 0.33 19.74 4.12
N THR A 135 0.35 19.31 2.86
CA THR A 135 -0.76 19.52 1.90
C THR A 135 -2.04 18.79 2.33
N PHE A 136 -1.92 17.61 2.96
CA PHE A 136 -3.09 16.87 3.44
C PHE A 136 -3.73 17.54 4.66
N LEU A 137 -2.90 18.00 5.60
CA LEU A 137 -3.33 18.76 6.78
C LEU A 137 -4.02 20.07 6.37
N ASP A 138 -3.46 20.77 5.38
CA ASP A 138 -4.06 21.97 4.80
C ASP A 138 -5.44 21.68 4.21
N SER A 139 -5.56 20.58 3.46
CA SER A 139 -6.85 20.16 2.89
C SER A 139 -7.90 19.88 3.97
N LYS A 140 -7.49 19.26 5.09
CA LYS A 140 -8.38 19.01 6.23
C LYS A 140 -8.85 20.31 6.87
N ARG A 141 -7.95 21.27 7.09
CA ARG A 141 -8.26 22.58 7.69
C ARG A 141 -9.25 23.38 6.83
N HIS A 142 -9.10 23.31 5.51
CA HIS A 142 -9.94 24.03 4.55
C HIS A 142 -11.12 23.22 3.99
N GLN A 143 -11.32 21.99 4.46
CA GLN A 143 -12.35 21.06 3.96
C GLN A 143 -12.33 20.89 2.43
N SER A 144 -11.13 20.86 1.84
CA SER A 144 -10.91 20.77 0.40
C SER A 144 -10.45 19.37 -0.03
N SER A 145 -10.40 19.15 -1.35
CA SER A 145 -9.85 17.90 -1.92
C SER A 145 -8.33 17.88 -1.87
N SER A 146 -7.72 16.72 -1.62
CA SER A 146 -6.28 16.58 -1.38
C SER A 146 -5.51 16.08 -2.60
N TYR A 147 -5.56 16.84 -3.70
CA TYR A 147 -5.00 16.42 -4.99
C TYR A 147 -3.50 16.06 -4.91
N GLY A 148 -2.66 16.99 -4.46
CA GLY A 148 -1.21 16.78 -4.39
C GLY A 148 -0.83 15.63 -3.46
N SER A 149 -1.37 15.62 -2.24
CA SER A 149 -1.11 14.58 -1.23
C SER A 149 -1.50 13.19 -1.70
N THR A 150 -2.62 13.06 -2.42
CA THR A 150 -3.10 11.77 -2.95
C THR A 150 -2.10 11.18 -3.94
N LEU A 151 -1.58 12.00 -4.87
CA LEU A 151 -0.59 11.56 -5.85
C LEU A 151 0.76 11.22 -5.20
N ILE A 152 1.17 12.02 -4.21
CA ILE A 152 2.37 11.79 -3.42
C ILE A 152 2.29 10.44 -2.71
N PHE A 153 1.27 10.22 -1.87
CA PHE A 153 1.16 8.98 -1.10
C PHE A 153 0.95 7.75 -1.98
N MET A 154 0.24 7.87 -3.10
CA MET A 154 0.12 6.79 -4.09
C MET A 154 1.49 6.39 -4.65
N THR A 155 2.31 7.37 -5.04
CA THR A 155 3.64 7.15 -5.60
C THR A 155 4.58 6.51 -4.59
N MET A 156 4.57 7.04 -3.35
CA MET A 156 5.37 6.51 -2.25
C MET A 156 4.97 5.08 -1.88
N LEU A 157 3.67 4.80 -1.76
CA LEU A 157 3.15 3.46 -1.50
C LEU A 157 3.61 2.45 -2.55
N GLU A 158 3.47 2.77 -3.84
CA GLU A 158 3.87 1.86 -4.93
C GLU A 158 5.38 1.60 -4.92
N ARG A 159 6.18 2.64 -4.73
CA ARG A 159 7.64 2.56 -4.69
C ARG A 159 8.11 1.70 -3.50
N ASP A 160 7.69 2.04 -2.29
CA ASP A 160 8.29 1.47 -1.08
C ASP A 160 7.78 0.06 -0.84
N MET A 161 6.54 -0.26 -1.23
CA MET A 161 6.03 -1.63 -1.19
C MET A 161 6.82 -2.54 -2.13
N ARG A 162 7.19 -2.06 -3.32
CA ARG A 162 8.07 -2.80 -4.24
C ARG A 162 9.46 -2.97 -3.65
N SER A 163 10.01 -1.91 -3.04
CA SER A 163 11.35 -1.92 -2.43
C SER A 163 11.45 -2.92 -1.27
N GLN A 164 10.46 -2.93 -0.38
CA GLN A 164 10.39 -3.85 0.77
C GLN A 164 10.35 -5.31 0.30
N ILE A 165 9.46 -5.63 -0.65
CA ILE A 165 9.34 -7.00 -1.19
C ILE A 165 10.62 -7.43 -1.91
N LYS A 166 11.22 -6.54 -2.71
CA LYS A 166 12.50 -6.79 -3.38
C LYS A 166 13.59 -7.10 -2.35
N THR A 167 13.67 -6.32 -1.28
CA THR A 167 14.66 -6.48 -0.21
C THR A 167 14.53 -7.81 0.51
N LEU A 168 13.31 -8.25 0.83
CA LEU A 168 13.06 -9.56 1.42
C LEU A 168 13.58 -10.70 0.53
N TYR A 169 13.22 -10.68 -0.77
CA TYR A 169 13.67 -11.71 -1.69
C TYR A 169 15.18 -11.72 -1.89
N ILE A 170 15.81 -10.55 -2.02
CA ILE A 170 17.26 -10.47 -2.13
C ILE A 170 17.91 -11.05 -0.88
N SER A 171 17.40 -10.72 0.30
CA SER A 171 17.94 -11.23 1.56
C SER A 171 17.87 -12.76 1.62
N GLU A 172 16.71 -13.34 1.32
CA GLU A 172 16.52 -14.79 1.28
C GLU A 172 17.43 -15.49 0.26
N TYR A 173 17.59 -14.89 -0.91
CA TYR A 173 18.44 -15.44 -1.96
C TYR A 173 19.93 -15.32 -1.63
N LEU A 174 20.36 -14.22 -1.03
CA LEU A 174 21.75 -14.08 -0.57
C LEU A 174 22.08 -15.07 0.55
N THR A 175 21.17 -15.30 1.49
CA THR A 175 21.32 -16.34 2.52
C THR A 175 21.33 -17.75 1.92
N THR A 176 20.52 -18.00 0.89
CA THR A 176 20.55 -19.28 0.16
C THR A 176 21.90 -19.49 -0.53
N LEU A 177 22.43 -18.45 -1.19
CA LEU A 177 23.74 -18.49 -1.83
C LEU A 177 24.86 -18.69 -0.82
N GLU A 178 24.81 -18.00 0.33
CA GLU A 178 25.76 -18.17 1.43
C GLU A 178 25.84 -19.63 1.88
N ARG A 179 24.68 -20.26 2.08
CA ARG A 179 24.58 -21.66 2.48
C ARG A 179 25.22 -22.57 1.43
N ASP A 180 24.97 -22.33 0.15
CA ASP A 180 25.54 -23.13 -0.93
C ASP A 180 27.06 -22.93 -1.09
N ILE A 181 27.58 -21.75 -0.76
CA ILE A 181 29.03 -21.50 -0.64
C ILE A 181 29.62 -22.27 0.54
N HIS A 182 28.98 -22.19 1.72
CA HIS A 182 29.46 -22.85 2.94
C HIS A 182 29.54 -24.37 2.78
N TYR A 183 28.51 -24.99 2.18
CA TYR A 183 28.52 -26.42 1.86
C TYR A 183 29.31 -26.79 0.60
N LYS A 184 30.10 -25.87 0.06
CA LYS A 184 30.96 -26.06 -1.12
C LYS A 184 30.20 -26.54 -2.38
N LYS A 185 28.89 -26.29 -2.46
CA LYS A 185 28.08 -26.56 -3.67
C LYS A 185 28.37 -25.55 -4.76
N VAL A 186 28.75 -24.33 -4.37
CA VAL A 186 29.06 -23.22 -5.27
C VAL A 186 30.42 -22.63 -4.89
N LYS A 187 31.22 -22.28 -5.90
CA LYS A 187 32.43 -21.46 -5.74
C LYS A 187 32.26 -20.17 -6.53
N LEU A 188 32.29 -19.03 -5.84
CA LEU A 188 32.19 -17.72 -6.49
C LEU A 188 33.48 -17.39 -7.24
N THR A 189 33.35 -16.70 -8.38
CA THR A 189 34.52 -16.03 -8.97
C THR A 189 34.90 -14.82 -8.13
N ARG A 190 36.12 -14.28 -8.28
CA ARG A 190 36.54 -13.08 -7.53
C ARG A 190 35.57 -11.90 -7.74
N LYS A 191 35.16 -11.64 -8.99
CA LYS A 191 34.22 -10.56 -9.32
C LYS A 191 32.84 -10.78 -8.69
N ASP A 192 32.35 -12.02 -8.69
CA ASP A 192 31.05 -12.37 -8.11
C ASP A 192 31.08 -12.29 -6.58
N HIS A 193 32.21 -12.66 -5.97
CA HIS A 193 32.43 -12.56 -4.53
C HIS A 193 32.44 -11.09 -4.07
N ASP A 194 33.11 -10.20 -4.80
CA ASP A 194 33.11 -8.75 -4.49
C ASP A 194 31.68 -8.18 -4.54
N LEU A 195 30.90 -8.50 -5.58
CA LEU A 195 29.50 -8.07 -5.70
C LEU A 195 28.63 -8.66 -4.58
N TYR A 196 28.81 -9.94 -4.26
CA TYR A 196 28.11 -10.61 -3.16
C TYR A 196 28.37 -9.92 -1.81
N LEU A 197 29.63 -9.60 -1.50
CA LEU A 197 29.97 -8.85 -0.28
C LEU A 197 29.35 -7.45 -0.26
N TYR A 198 29.37 -6.74 -1.40
CA TYR A 198 28.71 -5.44 -1.53
C TYR A 198 27.21 -5.53 -1.21
N LEU A 199 26.52 -6.51 -1.81
CA LEU A 199 25.08 -6.70 -1.62
C LEU A 199 24.75 -7.07 -0.18
N ARG A 200 25.52 -7.96 0.45
CA ARG A 200 25.31 -8.33 1.86
C ARG A 200 25.48 -7.15 2.81
N TYR A 201 26.49 -6.32 2.58
CA TYR A 201 26.68 -5.10 3.34
C TYR A 201 25.51 -4.12 3.12
N HIS A 202 25.13 -3.89 1.86
CA HIS A 202 24.04 -2.97 1.51
C HIS A 202 22.70 -3.36 2.15
N TYR A 203 22.37 -4.65 2.15
CA TYR A 203 21.15 -5.20 2.76
C TYR A 203 21.30 -5.53 4.24
N LYS A 204 22.36 -5.07 4.91
CA LYS A 204 22.61 -5.25 6.35
C LYS A 204 22.61 -6.72 6.81
N LEU A 205 23.00 -7.65 5.93
CA LEU A 205 23.12 -9.09 6.23
C LEU A 205 24.50 -9.48 6.79
N ASP A 206 25.49 -8.62 6.62
CA ASP A 206 26.82 -8.72 7.24
C ASP A 206 27.39 -7.30 7.38
N SER A 207 27.66 -6.87 8.62
CA SER A 207 28.22 -5.56 8.93
C SER A 207 29.75 -5.53 8.97
N LYS A 208 30.40 -6.70 8.91
CA LYS A 208 31.86 -6.84 9.09
C LYS A 208 32.62 -6.90 7.77
N ASN A 209 32.03 -7.49 6.73
CA ASN A 209 32.69 -7.67 5.44
C ASN A 209 32.13 -6.75 4.36
N LYS A 210 32.77 -5.59 4.17
CA LYS A 210 32.44 -4.66 3.08
C LYS A 210 33.26 -4.99 1.83
N SER A 211 32.62 -4.93 0.66
CA SER A 211 33.31 -4.96 -0.62
C SER A 211 34.35 -3.82 -0.72
N VAL A 212 35.51 -4.13 -1.27
CA VAL A 212 36.55 -3.12 -1.58
C VAL A 212 36.21 -2.34 -2.86
N ARG A 213 35.36 -2.90 -3.72
CA ARG A 213 34.89 -2.23 -4.94
C ARG A 213 33.68 -1.33 -4.69
N ASN A 214 33.73 -0.15 -5.30
CA ASN A 214 32.58 0.73 -5.45
C ASN A 214 31.71 0.24 -6.60
N TYR A 215 30.41 0.11 -6.34
CA TYR A 215 29.40 -0.19 -7.34
C TYR A 215 28.39 0.96 -7.39
N ASP A 216 27.85 1.23 -8.58
CA ASP A 216 26.62 2.00 -8.70
C ASP A 216 25.49 1.24 -8.00
N THR A 217 24.89 1.86 -6.97
CA THR A 217 23.90 1.18 -6.10
C THR A 217 22.70 0.71 -6.90
N TYR A 218 22.25 1.50 -7.88
CA TYR A 218 21.10 1.15 -8.69
C TYR A 218 21.39 -0.11 -9.53
N SER A 219 22.46 -0.11 -10.32
CA SER A 219 22.90 -1.24 -11.14
C SER A 219 23.20 -2.48 -10.30
N ALA A 220 23.90 -2.31 -9.17
CA ALA A 220 24.24 -3.40 -8.25
C ALA A 220 23.01 -4.12 -7.72
N THR A 221 22.03 -3.36 -7.22
CA THR A 221 20.81 -3.91 -6.59
C THR A 221 19.74 -4.35 -7.61
N THR A 222 19.94 -4.12 -8.91
CA THR A 222 19.00 -4.49 -9.97
C THR A 222 19.59 -5.58 -10.86
N GLU A 223 20.15 -5.21 -12.01
CA GLU A 223 20.60 -6.10 -13.07
C GLU A 223 21.73 -7.02 -12.61
N LEU A 224 22.72 -6.48 -11.90
CA LEU A 224 23.89 -7.26 -11.47
C LEU A 224 23.52 -8.28 -10.40
N CYS A 225 22.68 -7.90 -9.43
CA CYS A 225 22.16 -8.81 -8.43
C CYS A 225 21.37 -9.95 -9.08
N TYR A 226 20.44 -9.64 -9.99
CA TYR A 226 19.67 -10.67 -10.69
C TYR A 226 20.55 -11.61 -11.51
N THR A 227 21.54 -11.06 -12.22
CA THR A 227 22.50 -11.85 -13.00
C THR A 227 23.32 -12.79 -12.12
N LEU A 228 23.78 -12.32 -10.95
CA LEU A 228 24.48 -13.13 -9.97
C LEU A 228 23.59 -14.29 -9.49
N LEU A 229 22.38 -13.99 -9.01
CA LEU A 229 21.45 -14.98 -8.48
C LEU A 229 21.05 -16.01 -9.54
N LYS A 230 20.85 -15.58 -10.79
CA LYS A 230 20.57 -16.46 -11.93
C LYS A 230 21.75 -17.38 -12.24
N LYS A 231 22.97 -16.83 -12.30
CA LYS A 231 24.20 -17.59 -12.60
C LYS A 231 24.39 -18.74 -11.61
N TYR A 232 24.07 -18.50 -10.35
CA TYR A 232 24.20 -19.49 -9.28
C TYR A 232 22.91 -20.26 -8.98
N LYS A 233 21.91 -20.20 -9.88
CA LYS A 233 20.65 -20.96 -9.82
C LYS A 233 19.84 -20.76 -8.52
N VAL A 234 19.97 -19.60 -7.90
CA VAL A 234 19.25 -19.24 -6.67
C VAL A 234 17.85 -18.71 -7.00
N VAL A 235 17.71 -18.06 -8.15
CA VAL A 235 16.43 -17.58 -8.69
C VAL A 235 16.11 -18.29 -9.98
N ASP A 236 14.84 -18.62 -10.19
CA ASP A 236 14.35 -19.16 -11.46
C ASP A 236 14.42 -18.08 -12.55
N PRO A 237 15.24 -18.27 -13.60
CA PRO A 237 15.37 -17.29 -14.67
C PRO A 237 14.08 -17.09 -15.47
N ASN A 238 13.14 -18.05 -15.44
CA ASN A 238 11.89 -17.99 -16.18
C ASN A 238 10.76 -17.30 -15.39
N ASN A 239 11.00 -16.96 -14.12
CA ASN A 239 10.01 -16.28 -13.31
C ASN A 239 9.95 -14.78 -13.68
N LEU A 240 8.89 -14.41 -14.40
CA LEU A 240 8.63 -13.04 -14.85
C LEU A 240 8.48 -12.03 -13.71
N PHE A 241 8.00 -12.45 -12.53
CA PHE A 241 7.93 -11.56 -11.37
C PHE A 241 9.32 -11.11 -10.95
N PHE A 242 10.28 -12.05 -10.87
CA PHE A 242 11.65 -11.71 -10.48
C PHE A 242 12.38 -10.89 -11.55
N GLN A 243 12.21 -11.20 -12.84
CA GLN A 243 12.75 -10.33 -13.89
C GLN A 243 12.29 -8.88 -13.73
N LYS A 244 11.01 -8.67 -13.40
CA LYS A 244 10.42 -7.33 -13.29
C LYS A 244 10.72 -6.60 -11.98
N ILE A 245 10.73 -7.30 -10.84
CA ILE A 245 11.01 -6.67 -9.54
C ILE A 245 12.48 -6.23 -9.44
N PHE A 246 13.38 -6.93 -10.12
CA PHE A 246 14.78 -6.54 -10.26
C PHE A 246 15.02 -5.52 -11.37
N ASN A 247 13.99 -5.09 -12.10
CA ASN A 247 14.08 -4.22 -13.27
C ASN A 247 15.08 -4.73 -14.33
N TYR A 248 15.15 -6.04 -14.51
CA TYR A 248 16.01 -6.66 -15.51
C TYR A 248 15.52 -6.28 -16.91
N ASN A 249 16.42 -5.83 -17.78
CA ASN A 249 16.12 -5.31 -19.12
C ASN A 249 15.11 -4.14 -19.13
N ASN A 250 15.16 -3.24 -18.14
CA ASN A 250 14.25 -2.08 -18.02
C ASN A 250 12.76 -2.45 -17.97
N ASN A 251 12.44 -3.67 -17.49
CA ASN A 251 11.07 -4.13 -17.35
C ASN A 251 10.57 -3.89 -15.92
N TYR A 252 9.60 -3.00 -15.76
CA TYR A 252 9.10 -2.60 -14.45
C TYR A 252 7.90 -3.43 -13.99
N LEU A 253 7.93 -3.87 -12.73
CA LEU A 253 6.79 -4.48 -12.08
C LEU A 253 5.75 -3.41 -11.70
N THR A 254 4.59 -3.40 -12.34
CA THR A 254 3.51 -2.48 -11.94
C THR A 254 2.84 -2.94 -10.64
N LEU A 255 2.25 -2.01 -9.90
CA LEU A 255 1.48 -2.31 -8.69
C LEU A 255 0.45 -3.43 -8.88
N ASN A 256 -0.30 -3.38 -9.98
CA ASN A 256 -1.32 -4.38 -10.30
C ASN A 256 -0.73 -5.77 -10.59
N GLN A 257 0.42 -5.83 -11.25
CA GLN A 257 1.14 -7.09 -11.46
C GLN A 257 1.66 -7.64 -10.13
N MET A 258 2.18 -6.77 -9.26
CA MET A 258 2.69 -7.13 -7.95
C MET A 258 1.60 -7.72 -7.04
N ILE A 259 0.49 -7.01 -6.80
CA ILE A 259 -0.57 -7.45 -5.87
C ILE A 259 -1.22 -8.78 -6.31
N ARG A 260 -1.23 -9.07 -7.61
CA ARG A 260 -1.81 -10.31 -8.18
C ARG A 260 -0.84 -11.49 -8.17
N SER A 261 0.46 -11.23 -8.03
CA SER A 261 1.48 -12.28 -8.02
C SER A 261 1.32 -13.22 -6.83
N ARG A 262 1.81 -14.46 -6.97
CA ARG A 262 1.86 -15.40 -5.85
C ARG A 262 2.94 -14.95 -4.87
N GLU A 263 4.05 -14.51 -5.40
CA GLU A 263 5.26 -14.04 -4.73
C GLU A 263 4.89 -12.97 -3.68
N PHE A 264 4.22 -11.89 -4.10
CA PHE A 264 3.76 -10.86 -3.17
C PHE A 264 2.85 -11.41 -2.06
N ARG A 265 1.84 -12.22 -2.42
CA ARG A 265 0.89 -12.81 -1.45
C ARG A 265 1.55 -13.73 -0.42
N THR A 266 2.70 -14.31 -0.75
CA THR A 266 3.42 -15.16 0.20
C THR A 266 4.11 -14.36 1.30
N LYS A 267 4.46 -13.09 1.05
CA LYS A 267 5.21 -12.23 1.99
C LYS A 267 4.36 -11.25 2.80
N VAL A 268 3.11 -11.05 2.42
CA VAL A 268 2.26 -9.97 2.95
C VAL A 268 1.10 -10.52 3.76
N ASP A 269 0.74 -9.85 4.88
CA ASP A 269 -0.42 -10.20 5.68
C ASP A 269 -1.68 -10.25 4.82
N LYS A 270 -2.51 -11.28 5.03
CA LYS A 270 -3.67 -11.56 4.19
C LYS A 270 -4.71 -10.43 4.24
N ARG A 271 -4.87 -9.77 5.38
CA ARG A 271 -5.84 -8.68 5.61
C ARG A 271 -5.38 -7.43 4.86
N PHE A 272 -4.11 -7.07 5.02
CA PHE A 272 -3.49 -5.98 4.24
C PHE A 272 -3.61 -6.23 2.74
N TRP A 273 -3.21 -7.41 2.26
CA TRP A 273 -3.29 -7.76 0.84
C TRP A 273 -4.72 -7.64 0.30
N LYS A 274 -5.73 -8.12 1.04
CA LYS A 274 -7.13 -8.01 0.63
C LYS A 274 -7.57 -6.56 0.46
N ILE A 275 -7.26 -5.67 1.40
CA ILE A 275 -7.58 -4.24 1.31
C ILE A 275 -6.92 -3.61 0.08
N VAL A 276 -5.61 -3.78 -0.07
CA VAL A 276 -4.84 -3.24 -1.20
C VAL A 276 -5.33 -3.80 -2.54
N ASN A 277 -5.68 -5.08 -2.59
CA ASN A 277 -6.26 -5.70 -3.79
C ASN A 277 -7.63 -5.08 -4.13
N LEU A 278 -8.53 -4.91 -3.17
CA LEU A 278 -9.83 -4.26 -3.38
C LEU A 278 -9.69 -2.81 -3.86
N MET A 279 -8.68 -2.08 -3.39
CA MET A 279 -8.41 -0.71 -3.80
C MET A 279 -7.85 -0.60 -5.22
N PHE A 280 -6.83 -1.39 -5.58
CA PHE A 280 -6.06 -1.14 -6.80
C PHE A 280 -6.41 -2.04 -7.98
N ASN A 281 -7.01 -3.21 -7.74
CA ASN A 281 -7.28 -4.17 -8.82
C ASN A 281 -8.30 -3.60 -9.83
N PRO A 282 -8.08 -3.77 -11.15
CA PRO A 282 -9.01 -3.33 -12.19
C PRO A 282 -10.43 -3.91 -12.09
N LYS A 283 -10.60 -5.07 -11.44
CA LYS A 283 -11.91 -5.69 -11.22
C LYS A 283 -12.71 -5.04 -10.08
N TYR A 284 -12.06 -4.24 -9.23
CA TYR A 284 -12.65 -3.63 -8.04
C TYR A 284 -12.64 -2.10 -8.16
N LEU A 285 -12.04 -1.37 -7.22
CA LEU A 285 -12.03 0.10 -7.24
C LEU A 285 -11.09 0.70 -8.28
N ASN A 286 -10.09 -0.05 -8.76
CA ASN A 286 -9.14 0.39 -9.81
C ASN A 286 -8.51 1.76 -9.51
N LEU A 287 -8.27 2.07 -8.24
CA LEU A 287 -7.96 3.41 -7.75
C LEU A 287 -6.78 4.04 -8.48
N ARG A 288 -5.70 3.28 -8.71
CA ARG A 288 -4.49 3.76 -9.39
C ARG A 288 -4.80 4.32 -10.78
N ASN A 289 -5.54 3.57 -11.60
CA ASN A 289 -5.87 4.01 -12.96
C ASN A 289 -6.83 5.19 -12.95
N ASN A 290 -7.76 5.22 -12.00
CA ASN A 290 -8.69 6.34 -11.87
C ASN A 290 -7.97 7.65 -11.46
N LEU A 291 -6.95 7.55 -10.59
CA LEU A 291 -6.06 8.67 -10.26
C LEU A 291 -5.23 9.11 -11.48
N THR A 292 -4.61 8.18 -12.21
CA THR A 292 -3.72 8.50 -13.35
C THR A 292 -4.45 9.14 -14.53
N HIS A 293 -5.67 8.69 -14.84
CA HIS A 293 -6.42 9.18 -15.99
C HIS A 293 -7.35 10.35 -15.66
N GLY A 294 -7.33 10.84 -14.41
CA GLY A 294 -8.23 11.90 -13.96
C GLY A 294 -9.70 11.54 -14.20
N ASN A 295 -10.04 10.24 -14.15
CA ASN A 295 -11.39 9.77 -14.43
C ASN A 295 -12.29 10.25 -13.28
N THR A 296 -12.91 11.42 -13.47
CA THR A 296 -14.00 11.96 -12.65
C THR A 296 -15.30 11.24 -12.98
N GLY A 297 -15.27 9.90 -12.95
CA GLY A 297 -16.51 9.15 -12.81
C GLY A 297 -17.26 9.64 -11.55
N TYR A 298 -18.32 8.97 -11.16
CA TYR A 298 -19.11 9.46 -10.02
C TYR A 298 -18.39 9.44 -8.66
N MET A 299 -17.13 9.01 -8.57
CA MET A 299 -16.30 9.11 -7.36
C MET A 299 -15.31 10.26 -7.48
N ASN A 300 -15.17 11.07 -6.42
CA ASN A 300 -14.03 11.96 -6.26
C ASN A 300 -12.85 11.14 -5.70
N TYR A 301 -11.93 10.68 -6.56
CA TYR A 301 -10.76 9.91 -6.13
C TYR A 301 -9.71 10.75 -5.37
N TYR A 302 -9.89 12.07 -5.30
CA TYR A 302 -9.09 13.00 -4.49
C TYR A 302 -9.80 13.36 -3.17
N HIS A 303 -10.85 12.60 -2.83
CA HIS A 303 -11.53 12.68 -1.55
C HIS A 303 -10.56 12.37 -0.40
N VAL A 304 -10.66 13.14 0.70
CA VAL A 304 -9.78 13.02 1.88
C VAL A 304 -9.75 11.63 2.51
N GLY A 305 -10.82 10.85 2.36
CA GLY A 305 -10.88 9.44 2.74
C GLY A 305 -9.92 8.56 1.94
N VAL A 306 -9.75 8.81 0.63
CA VAL A 306 -8.75 8.10 -0.19
C VAL A 306 -7.35 8.48 0.27
N THR A 307 -7.10 9.78 0.47
CA THR A 307 -5.79 10.29 0.88
C THR A 307 -5.36 9.74 2.23
N SER A 308 -6.25 9.72 3.22
CA SER A 308 -5.97 9.13 4.55
C SER A 308 -5.67 7.64 4.49
N LEU A 309 -6.37 6.88 3.64
CA LEU A 309 -6.07 5.46 3.41
C LEU A 309 -4.68 5.27 2.80
N LEU A 310 -4.36 6.02 1.73
CA LEU A 310 -3.05 5.93 1.08
C LEU A 310 -1.92 6.29 2.06
N TYR A 311 -2.14 7.35 2.84
CA TYR A 311 -1.25 7.76 3.91
C TYR A 311 -1.03 6.64 4.93
N LYS A 312 -2.09 6.00 5.43
CA LYS A 312 -1.95 4.95 6.44
C LYS A 312 -1.31 3.68 5.87
N LEU A 313 -1.71 3.26 4.67
CA LEU A 313 -1.10 2.13 3.98
C LEU A 313 0.39 2.39 3.73
N TYR A 314 0.76 3.63 3.39
CA TYR A 314 2.15 4.03 3.26
C TYR A 314 2.92 3.87 4.57
N LEU A 315 2.38 4.34 5.69
CA LEU A 315 3.02 4.16 7.00
C LEU A 315 3.28 2.68 7.30
N MET A 316 2.27 1.83 7.08
CA MET A 316 2.40 0.39 7.28
C MET A 316 3.43 -0.28 6.35
N VAL A 317 3.61 0.26 5.15
CA VAL A 317 4.65 -0.20 4.21
C VAL A 317 6.04 0.27 4.62
N ASN A 318 6.13 1.49 5.13
CA ASN A 318 7.38 2.10 5.56
C ASN A 318 7.95 1.40 6.80
N ASP A 319 7.11 1.09 7.80
CA ASP A 319 7.51 0.40 9.03
C ASP A 319 7.56 -1.14 8.89
N GLY A 320 7.10 -1.69 7.76
CA GLY A 320 7.11 -3.12 7.47
C GLY A 320 5.97 -3.93 8.12
N SER A 321 5.05 -3.29 8.83
CA SER A 321 3.90 -3.93 9.52
C SER A 321 2.94 -4.67 8.58
N PHE A 322 3.01 -4.42 7.27
CA PHE A 322 2.22 -5.13 6.27
C PHE A 322 2.74 -6.55 5.94
N LEU A 323 3.96 -6.88 6.35
CA LEU A 323 4.60 -8.17 6.09
C LEU A 323 4.08 -9.27 7.03
N LYS A 324 4.39 -10.53 6.72
CA LYS A 324 4.05 -11.70 7.56
C LYS A 324 5.08 -12.02 8.62
#